data_AF-A0A415ZLQ5-F1
#
_entry.id   AF-A0A415ZLQ5-F1
#
_cell.length_a   1.000
_cell.length_b   1.000
_cell.length_c   1.000
_cell.angle_alpha   90.00
_cell.angle_beta   90.00
_cell.angle_gamma   90.00
#
_symmetry.space_group_name_H-M   'P 1'
#
loop_
_entity.id
_entity.type
_entity.pdbx_description
1 polymer ?
#
loop_
_entity_poly.entity_id
_entity_poly.type
_entity_poly.pdbx_seq_one_letter_code
_entity_poly.pdbx_strand_id
1 'polypeptide(L)'
;MAKKRVPERGSEEERRYYLTKEGLKDFDSYKEFDWRRALELLFEDAPDVNWQNCSANDFKELRDKGVITEEECDMALSIGSRMLSQALHFPETPLHEKILIVLFGGPWSIYLWVFIAAFVIHCILLG
;
A
#
# COMPACT_ATOMS: atom_id res chain seq x y z
N MET A 1 -10.99 -7.94 -23.69
CA MET A 1 -10.74 -7.99 -22.23
C MET A 1 -11.63 -9.07 -21.66
N ALA A 2 -11.07 -10.20 -21.24
CA ALA A 2 -11.85 -11.23 -20.57
C ALA A 2 -12.34 -10.63 -19.25
N LYS A 3 -13.66 -10.61 -19.04
CA LYS A 3 -14.29 -10.16 -17.80
C LYS A 3 -13.78 -11.11 -16.70
N LYS A 4 -12.79 -10.67 -15.90
CA LYS A 4 -12.25 -11.46 -14.78
C LYS A 4 -13.44 -11.92 -13.94
N ARG A 5 -13.61 -13.23 -13.80
CA ARG A 5 -14.69 -13.81 -13.00
C ARG A 5 -14.39 -13.45 -11.55
N VAL A 6 -15.25 -12.64 -10.95
CA VAL A 6 -15.23 -12.47 -9.49
C VAL A 6 -15.52 -13.85 -8.89
N PRO A 7 -14.64 -14.39 -8.03
CA PRO A 7 -14.84 -15.71 -7.44
C PRO A 7 -16.15 -15.77 -6.64
N GLU A 8 -16.72 -16.97 -6.51
CA GLU A 8 -17.93 -17.15 -5.73
C GLU A 8 -17.70 -16.79 -4.26
N ARG A 9 -18.65 -16.06 -3.66
CA ARG A 9 -18.54 -15.62 -2.27
C ARG A 9 -18.45 -16.83 -1.33
N GLY A 10 -17.49 -16.78 -0.41
CA GLY A 10 -17.23 -17.83 0.57
C GLY A 10 -16.47 -19.03 -0.01
N SER A 11 -16.07 -19.00 -1.27
CA SER A 11 -15.23 -20.06 -1.85
C SER A 11 -13.78 -19.91 -1.37
N GLU A 12 -13.06 -21.03 -1.32
CA GLU A 12 -11.61 -21.04 -1.09
C GLU A 12 -10.86 -20.25 -2.18
N GLU A 13 -11.43 -20.19 -3.38
CA GLU A 13 -10.94 -19.39 -4.49
C GLU A 13 -11.05 -17.88 -4.20
N GLU A 14 -12.10 -17.42 -3.51
CA GLU A 14 -12.22 -16.03 -3.05
C GLU A 14 -11.15 -15.69 -2.00
N ARG A 15 -10.93 -16.57 -1.02
CA ARG A 15 -9.85 -16.40 -0.04
C ARG A 15 -8.49 -16.34 -0.74
N ARG A 16 -8.23 -17.23 -1.70
CA ARG A 16 -6.99 -17.20 -2.48
C ARG A 16 -6.85 -15.90 -3.27
N TYR A 17 -7.93 -15.44 -3.88
CA TYR A 17 -7.97 -14.24 -4.71
C TYR A 17 -7.61 -12.97 -3.92
N TYR A 18 -8.09 -12.83 -2.67
CA TYR A 18 -7.81 -11.65 -1.85
C TYR A 18 -6.60 -11.78 -0.91
N LEU A 19 -6.29 -12.99 -0.43
CA LEU A 19 -5.32 -13.22 0.64
C LEU A 19 -3.99 -13.85 0.17
N THR A 20 -3.79 -14.06 -1.14
CA THR A 20 -2.50 -14.53 -1.65
C THR A 20 -1.79 -13.52 -2.53
N LYS A 21 -0.46 -13.55 -2.51
CA LYS A 21 0.38 -12.72 -3.39
C LYS A 21 0.12 -12.96 -4.87
N GLU A 22 -0.38 -14.14 -5.24
CA GLU A 22 -0.74 -14.50 -6.62
C GLU A 22 -2.07 -13.85 -7.01
N GLY A 23 -3.13 -14.05 -6.22
CA GLY A 23 -4.42 -13.40 -6.46
C GLY A 23 -4.34 -11.87 -6.43
N LEU A 24 -3.48 -11.33 -5.57
CA LEU A 24 -3.19 -9.89 -5.48
C LEU A 24 -2.50 -9.32 -6.73
N LYS A 25 -1.86 -10.15 -7.57
CA LYS A 25 -1.30 -9.76 -8.88
C LYS A 25 -2.34 -9.83 -10.00
N ASP A 26 -3.46 -10.51 -9.77
CA ASP A 26 -4.57 -10.56 -10.72
C ASP A 26 -5.41 -9.28 -10.72
N PHE A 27 -5.07 -8.28 -9.90
CA PHE A 27 -5.68 -6.96 -9.99
C PHE A 27 -4.86 -6.06 -10.91
N ASP A 28 -5.44 -5.67 -12.04
CA ASP A 28 -4.79 -4.77 -13.01
C ASP A 28 -4.78 -3.32 -12.49
N SER A 29 -5.56 -3.03 -11.43
CA SER A 29 -5.56 -1.73 -10.74
C SER A 29 -6.07 -1.89 -9.31
N TYR A 30 -5.47 -1.13 -8.37
CA TYR A 30 -5.97 -0.98 -7.01
C TYR A 30 -7.44 -0.50 -6.91
N LYS A 31 -8.00 0.07 -7.98
CA LYS A 31 -9.42 0.49 -8.03
C LYS A 31 -10.40 -0.68 -8.05
N GLU A 32 -9.99 -1.83 -8.59
CA GLU A 32 -10.82 -3.03 -8.69
C GLU A 32 -10.72 -3.91 -7.44
N PHE A 33 -9.78 -3.58 -6.55
CA PHE A 33 -9.52 -4.32 -5.33
C PHE A 33 -10.49 -3.90 -4.22
N ASP A 34 -11.38 -4.82 -3.82
CA ASP A 34 -12.28 -4.63 -2.67
C ASP A 34 -11.52 -4.91 -1.36
N TRP A 35 -10.84 -3.89 -0.84
CA TRP A 35 -10.09 -3.98 0.41
C TRP A 35 -10.97 -4.31 1.62
N ARG A 36 -12.25 -3.92 1.59
CA ARG A 36 -13.19 -4.17 2.69
C ARG A 36 -13.51 -5.66 2.76
N ARG A 37 -13.74 -6.30 1.61
CA ARG A 37 -13.94 -7.75 1.52
C ARG A 37 -12.67 -8.51 1.91
N ALA A 38 -11.49 -8.03 1.52
CA ALA A 38 -10.23 -8.65 1.89
C ALA A 38 -10.00 -8.66 3.42
N LEU A 39 -10.29 -7.56 4.12
CA LEU A 39 -10.20 -7.51 5.59
C LEU A 39 -11.27 -8.37 6.28
N GLU A 40 -12.48 -8.39 5.74
CA GLU A 40 -13.56 -9.23 6.25
C GLU A 40 -13.18 -10.72 6.17
N LEU A 41 -12.57 -11.17 5.07
CA LEU A 41 -12.09 -12.54 4.90
C LEU A 41 -10.88 -12.84 5.79
N LEU A 42 -9.99 -11.86 6.00
CA LEU A 42 -8.80 -12.04 6.84
C LEU A 42 -9.17 -12.24 8.31
N PHE A 43 -10.18 -11.54 8.80
CA PHE A 43 -10.64 -11.60 10.20
C PHE A 43 -11.97 -12.33 10.38
N GLU A 44 -12.40 -13.12 9.39
CA GLU A 44 -13.63 -13.92 9.46
C GLU A 44 -13.59 -14.88 10.66
N ASP A 45 -12.42 -15.45 10.92
CA ASP A 45 -12.16 -16.38 12.01
C ASP A 45 -11.81 -15.66 13.34
N ALA A 46 -11.68 -14.32 13.32
CA ALA A 46 -11.30 -13.49 14.46
C ALA A 46 -12.28 -12.31 14.66
N PRO A 47 -13.55 -12.59 15.05
CA PRO A 47 -14.60 -11.56 15.16
C PRO A 47 -14.34 -10.50 16.24
N ASP A 48 -13.46 -10.81 17.20
CA ASP A 48 -13.04 -9.88 18.26
C ASP A 48 -12.12 -8.76 17.76
N VAL A 49 -11.54 -8.92 16.56
CA VAL A 49 -10.70 -7.90 15.93
C VAL A 49 -11.59 -6.87 15.24
N ASN A 50 -11.63 -5.65 15.79
CA ASN A 50 -12.37 -4.55 15.18
C ASN A 50 -11.60 -3.92 14.00
N TRP A 51 -11.39 -4.70 12.95
CA TRP A 51 -10.62 -4.32 11.76
C TRP A 51 -11.17 -3.09 11.02
N GLN A 52 -12.45 -2.75 11.21
CA GLN A 52 -13.08 -1.59 10.58
C GLN A 52 -12.55 -0.25 11.12
N ASN A 53 -12.12 -0.21 12.38
CA ASN A 53 -11.60 0.98 13.04
C ASN A 53 -10.11 0.85 13.44
N CYS A 54 -9.41 -0.17 12.95
CA CYS A 54 -8.00 -0.37 13.23
C CYS A 54 -7.10 0.43 12.30
N SER A 55 -6.17 1.18 12.89
CA SER A 55 -5.02 1.77 12.22
C SER A 55 -3.89 0.74 12.07
N ALA A 56 -2.87 1.08 11.27
CA ALA A 56 -1.66 0.29 11.14
C ALA A 56 -0.93 0.04 12.48
N ASN A 57 -1.07 0.95 13.44
CA ASN A 57 -0.49 0.77 14.77
C ASN A 57 -1.33 -0.17 15.63
N ASP A 58 -2.65 -0.14 15.49
CA ASP A 58 -3.56 -1.03 16.23
C ASP A 58 -3.34 -2.49 15.81
N PHE A 59 -3.11 -2.76 14.51
CA PHE A 59 -2.73 -4.11 14.06
C PHE A 59 -1.42 -4.59 14.67
N LYS A 60 -0.41 -3.71 14.78
CA LYS A 60 0.85 -4.05 15.45
C LYS A 60 0.64 -4.32 16.94
N GLU A 61 -0.21 -3.54 17.60
CA GLU A 61 -0.54 -3.76 19.01
C GLU A 61 -1.28 -5.08 19.22
N LEU A 62 -2.19 -5.46 18.32
CA LEU A 62 -2.89 -6.75 18.35
C LEU A 62 -1.93 -7.92 18.14
N ARG A 63 -0.95 -7.77 17.25
CA ARG A 63 0.13 -8.75 17.05
C ARG A 63 0.99 -8.87 18.31
N ASP A 64 1.39 -7.75 18.89
CA ASP A 64 2.25 -7.72 20.08
C ASP A 64 1.54 -8.33 21.31
N LYS A 65 0.20 -8.23 21.36
CA LYS A 65 -0.66 -8.91 22.35
C LYS A 65 -0.92 -10.39 22.03
N GLY A 66 -0.48 -10.89 20.88
CA GLY A 66 -0.70 -12.27 20.42
C GLY A 66 -2.13 -12.58 20.02
N VAL A 67 -2.95 -11.55 19.75
CA VAL A 67 -4.35 -11.72 19.30
C VAL A 67 -4.40 -12.13 17.83
N ILE A 68 -3.45 -11.63 17.04
CA ILE A 68 -3.29 -11.96 15.62
C ILE A 68 -1.85 -12.42 15.36
N THR A 69 -1.67 -13.24 14.34
CA THR A 69 -0.35 -13.71 13.90
C THR A 69 0.43 -12.62 13.16
N GLU A 70 1.75 -12.81 13.01
CA GLU A 70 2.58 -11.90 12.23
C GLU A 70 2.16 -11.87 10.75
N GLU A 71 1.76 -13.01 10.19
CA GLU A 71 1.29 -13.13 8.81
C GLU A 71 -0.03 -12.36 8.58
N GLU A 72 -0.98 -12.46 9.52
CA GLU A 72 -2.24 -11.71 9.46
C GLU A 72 -2.01 -10.20 9.59
N CYS A 73 -1.09 -9.80 10.48
CA CYS A 73 -0.71 -8.39 10.63
C CYS A 73 -0.10 -7.84 9.33
N ASP A 74 0.86 -8.55 8.73
CA ASP A 74 1.49 -8.14 7.47
C ASP A 74 0.47 -8.10 6.33
N MET A 75 -0.45 -9.06 6.28
CA MET A 75 -1.53 -9.06 5.29
C MET A 75 -2.46 -7.87 5.47
N ALA A 76 -2.90 -7.59 6.70
CA ALA A 76 -3.76 -6.44 7.01
C ALA A 76 -3.10 -5.11 6.62
N LEU A 77 -1.80 -4.95 6.93
CA LEU A 77 -1.01 -3.78 6.53
C LEU A 77 -0.89 -3.66 5.01
N SER A 78 -0.70 -4.78 4.31
CA SER A 78 -0.65 -4.80 2.85
C SER A 78 -1.97 -4.35 2.24
N ILE A 79 -3.11 -4.85 2.75
CA ILE A 79 -4.46 -4.45 2.32
C ILE A 79 -4.71 -2.97 2.62
N GLY A 80 -4.32 -2.50 3.81
CA GLY A 80 -4.42 -1.08 4.19
C GLY A 80 -3.59 -0.16 3.30
N SER A 81 -2.40 -0.59 2.86
CA SER A 81 -1.57 0.17 1.92
C SER A 81 -2.25 0.33 0.54
N ARG A 82 -3.00 -0.69 0.11
CA ARG A 82 -3.78 -0.68 -1.14
C ARG A 82 -4.99 0.23 -1.04
N MET A 83 -5.71 0.19 0.08
CA MET A 83 -6.78 1.14 0.39
C MET A 83 -6.26 2.58 0.32
N LEU A 84 -5.12 2.87 0.95
CA LEU A 84 -4.51 4.20 0.92
C LEU A 84 -4.12 4.62 -0.50
N SER A 85 -3.60 3.68 -1.29
CA SER A 85 -3.25 3.93 -2.70
C SER A 85 -4.48 4.24 -3.55
N GLN A 86 -5.60 3.54 -3.31
CA GLN A 86 -6.89 3.79 -3.96
C GLN A 86 -7.46 5.15 -3.54
N ALA A 87 -7.43 5.48 -2.25
CA ALA A 87 -7.97 6.73 -1.69
C ALA A 87 -7.19 7.97 -2.14
N LEU A 88 -5.86 7.88 -2.23
CA LEU A 88 -5.01 8.99 -2.62
C LEU A 88 -4.82 9.10 -4.14
N HIS A 89 -5.51 8.27 -4.93
CA HIS A 89 -5.35 8.21 -6.39
C HIS A 89 -3.86 8.19 -6.80
N PHE A 90 -2.99 7.53 -6.03
CA PHE A 90 -1.59 7.45 -6.43
C PHE A 90 -1.56 6.72 -7.77
N PRO A 91 -1.18 7.39 -8.87
CA PRO A 91 -0.97 6.67 -10.10
C PRO A 91 0.12 5.63 -9.83
N GLU A 92 0.06 4.49 -10.50
CA GLU A 92 1.05 3.42 -10.42
C GLU A 92 2.36 3.86 -11.07
N THR A 93 2.91 4.97 -10.57
CA THR A 93 4.13 5.55 -11.08
C THR A 93 5.27 4.79 -10.45
N PRO A 94 6.10 4.11 -11.26
CA PRO A 94 7.27 3.39 -10.76
C PRO A 94 8.14 4.33 -9.92
N LEU A 95 8.89 3.78 -8.97
CA LEU A 95 9.63 4.56 -7.96
C LEU A 95 10.52 5.66 -8.59
N HIS A 96 11.03 5.42 -9.79
CA HIS A 96 11.78 6.41 -10.58
C HIS A 96 10.94 7.63 -11.00
N GLU A 97 9.66 7.47 -11.34
CA GLU A 97 8.77 8.58 -11.67
C GLU A 97 8.43 9.42 -10.44
N LYS A 98 8.28 8.79 -9.26
CA LYS A 98 8.13 9.54 -8.00
C LYS A 98 9.38 10.38 -7.70
N ILE A 99 10.56 9.78 -7.89
CA ILE A 99 11.85 10.49 -7.77
C ILE A 99 11.93 11.62 -8.80
N LEU A 100 11.54 11.39 -10.06
CA LEU A 100 11.52 12.40 -11.12
C LEU A 100 10.57 13.57 -10.81
N ILE A 101 9.39 13.30 -10.26
CA ILE A 101 8.45 14.36 -9.86
C ILE A 101 9.02 15.20 -8.72
N VAL A 102 9.64 14.57 -7.72
CA VAL A 102 10.29 15.28 -6.61
C VAL A 102 11.50 16.10 -7.11
N LEU A 103 12.32 15.52 -7.98
CA LEU A 103 13.52 16.15 -8.50
C LEU A 103 13.22 17.22 -9.56
N PHE A 104 12.17 17.10 -10.37
CA PHE A 104 11.96 17.94 -11.57
C PHE A 104 10.53 18.45 -11.77
N GLY A 105 9.52 17.87 -11.12
CA GLY A 105 8.10 18.17 -11.39
C GLY A 105 7.42 19.11 -10.40
N GLY A 106 7.89 19.17 -9.16
CA GLY A 106 7.28 20.01 -8.12
C GLY A 106 7.81 21.45 -8.11
N PRO A 107 7.03 22.45 -7.63
CA PRO A 107 7.52 23.81 -7.40
C PRO A 107 8.70 23.88 -6.42
N TRP A 108 8.89 22.83 -5.61
CA TRP A 108 10.02 22.66 -4.69
C TRP A 108 11.33 22.24 -5.38
N SER A 109 11.27 21.71 -6.61
CA SER A 109 12.42 21.26 -7.40
C SER A 109 13.43 22.39 -7.61
N ILE A 110 12.96 23.60 -7.93
CA ILE A 110 13.81 24.76 -8.17
C ILE A 110 14.66 25.08 -6.92
N TYR A 111 14.06 25.03 -5.72
CA TYR A 111 14.78 25.30 -4.48
C TYR A 111 15.84 24.22 -4.17
N LEU A 112 15.51 22.94 -4.44
CA LEU A 112 16.46 21.83 -4.30
C LEU A 112 17.68 22.03 -5.20
N TRP A 113 17.47 22.36 -6.48
CA TRP A 113 18.55 22.59 -7.44
C TRP A 113 19.39 23.82 -7.12
N VAL A 114 18.76 24.90 -6.67
CA VAL A 114 19.48 26.10 -6.22
C VAL A 114 20.36 25.78 -5.00
N PHE A 115 19.87 24.98 -4.05
CA PHE A 115 20.65 24.55 -2.89
C PHE A 115 21.85 23.67 -3.30
N ILE A 116 21.63 22.70 -4.19
CA ILE A 116 22.72 21.85 -4.73
C ILE A 116 23.76 22.70 -5.46
N ALA A 117 23.33 23.64 -6.31
CA ALA A 117 24.24 24.53 -7.03
C ALA A 117 25.06 25.41 -6.07
N ALA A 118 24.42 25.98 -5.04
CA ALA A 118 25.10 26.78 -4.03
C ALA A 118 26.14 25.96 -3.25
N PHE A 119 25.80 24.71 -2.90
CA PHE A 119 26.72 23.79 -2.23
C PHE A 119 27.93 23.44 -3.11
N VAL A 120 27.70 23.12 -4.39
CA VAL A 120 28.79 22.83 -5.35
C VAL A 120 29.70 24.05 -5.53
N ILE A 121 29.13 25.25 -5.69
CA ILE A 121 29.91 26.50 -5.80
C ILE A 121 30.73 26.74 -4.53
N HIS A 122 30.14 26.50 -3.36
CA HIS A 122 30.83 26.62 -2.08
C HIS A 122 32.01 25.63 -1.97
N CYS A 123 31.82 24.37 -2.36
CA CYS A 123 32.88 23.37 -2.39
C CYS A 123 33.99 23.69 -3.40
N ILE A 124 33.69 24.34 -4.53
CA ILE A 124 34.69 24.73 -5.54
C ILE A 124 35.46 25.98 -5.11
N LEU A 125 34.84 26.92 -4.39
CA LEU A 125 35.48 28.17 -3.94
C LEU A 125 36.27 28.03 -2.64
N LEU A 126 35.97 27.04 -1.81
CA LEU A 126 36.65 26.76 -0.53
C LEU A 126 37.51 25.48 -0.54
N GLY A 127 37.56 24.78 -1.69
CA GLY A 127 38.41 23.61 -1.93
C GLY A 127 39.75 23.97 -2.56
#